data_AF-A0A7J6P3X1-F1
#
_entry.id   AF-A0A7J6P3X1-F1
#
_cell.length_a   1.000
_cell.length_b   1.000
_cell.length_c   1.000
_cell.angle_alpha   90.00
_cell.angle_beta   90.00
_cell.angle_gamma   90.00
#
_symmetry.space_group_name_H-M   'P 1'
#
loop_
_entity.id
_entity.type
_entity.pdbx_description
1 polymer ?
#
loop_
_entity_poly.entity_id
_entity_poly.type
_entity_poly.pdbx_seq_one_letter_code
_entity_poly.pdbx_strand_id
1 'polypeptide(L)'
;MATAAAATVAGVASLAGSTAGALFSYNKAAFVLDQTLRQWAVHQVQDMRIDQIDLYREDLRDLFGLTISRMDTYLTVNSVALAVSVHSIYCGMIPPDIPQPKEVPSWLWFIWILNLAASTVLLLLSVCFALHASIVAQSLEVKLLTRWLRLPLPKTSDIANAADTIERFECNPIKSIFRIPVVRRLSQRRTAHEGSSRKDARDVGKNGMMDHAEDDKYTVSHFSLFQRLQKSWQGYDAYARTVG
;
A
#
# COMPACT_ATOMS: atom_id res chain seq x y z
N MET A 1 39.96 69.01 -7.52
CA MET A 1 39.73 67.71 -8.19
C MET A 1 39.24 66.58 -7.25
N ALA A 2 38.94 66.83 -5.97
CA ALA A 2 38.51 65.77 -5.02
C ALA A 2 36.99 65.48 -4.99
N THR A 3 36.14 66.34 -5.57
CA THR A 3 34.68 66.24 -5.47
C THR A 3 34.03 65.34 -6.53
N ALA A 4 34.69 65.12 -7.67
CA ALA A 4 34.18 64.25 -8.74
C ALA A 4 34.33 62.74 -8.43
N ALA A 5 35.32 62.36 -7.63
CA ALA A 5 35.53 60.97 -7.20
C ALA A 5 34.47 60.51 -6.17
N ALA A 6 34.02 61.40 -5.28
CA ALA A 6 32.99 61.06 -4.29
C ALA A 6 31.59 60.89 -4.91
N ALA A 7 31.25 61.69 -5.93
CA ALA A 7 29.96 61.61 -6.62
C ALA A 7 29.83 60.38 -7.54
N THR A 8 30.94 59.95 -8.16
CA THR A 8 30.98 58.71 -8.96
C THR A 8 30.96 57.47 -8.08
N VAL A 9 31.62 57.48 -6.92
CA VAL A 9 31.55 56.39 -5.93
C VAL A 9 30.17 56.30 -5.28
N ALA A 10 29.51 57.42 -4.98
CA ALA A 10 28.15 57.44 -4.45
C ALA A 10 27.09 57.03 -5.49
N GLY A 11 27.26 57.39 -6.76
CA GLY A 11 26.37 56.98 -7.86
C GLY A 11 26.51 55.50 -8.23
N VAL A 12 27.73 54.94 -8.16
CA VAL A 12 27.94 53.50 -8.33
C VAL A 12 27.45 52.71 -7.11
N ALA A 13 27.58 53.24 -5.89
CA ALA A 13 27.04 52.61 -4.69
C ALA A 13 25.50 52.59 -4.65
N SER A 14 24.83 53.62 -5.15
CA SER A 14 23.36 53.67 -5.22
C SER A 14 22.79 52.79 -6.34
N LEU A 15 23.47 52.69 -7.49
CA LEU A 15 23.14 51.74 -8.56
C LEU A 15 23.51 50.29 -8.22
N ALA A 16 24.58 50.07 -7.46
CA ALA A 16 24.93 48.76 -6.90
C ALA A 16 23.94 48.35 -5.80
N GLY A 17 23.44 49.29 -4.98
CA GLY A 17 22.43 49.04 -3.96
C GLY A 17 21.07 48.65 -4.54
N SER A 18 20.63 49.30 -5.63
CA SER A 18 19.36 48.98 -6.30
C SER A 18 19.43 47.63 -7.04
N THR A 19 20.56 47.32 -7.68
CA THR A 19 20.77 46.04 -8.35
C THR A 19 21.00 44.88 -7.38
N ALA A 20 21.72 45.10 -6.26
CA ALA A 20 21.87 44.10 -5.20
C ALA A 20 20.53 43.81 -4.50
N GLY A 21 19.71 44.84 -4.24
CA GLY A 21 18.37 44.68 -3.70
C GLY A 21 17.45 43.89 -4.63
N ALA A 22 17.50 44.15 -5.94
CA ALA A 22 16.75 43.41 -6.96
C ALA A 22 17.22 41.95 -7.11
N LEU A 23 18.52 41.70 -7.03
CA LEU A 23 19.07 40.33 -7.06
C LEU A 23 18.71 39.54 -5.80
N PHE A 24 18.74 40.21 -4.63
CA PHE A 24 18.32 39.59 -3.37
C PHE A 24 16.84 39.23 -3.37
N SER A 25 15.96 40.15 -3.80
CA SER A 25 14.52 39.89 -3.86
C SER A 25 14.18 38.79 -4.87
N TYR A 26 14.88 38.74 -6.01
CA TYR A 26 14.76 37.66 -6.98
C TYR A 26 15.16 36.30 -6.40
N ASN A 27 16.31 36.20 -5.74
CA ASN A 27 16.77 34.94 -5.16
C ASN A 27 15.92 34.50 -3.97
N LYS A 28 15.41 35.43 -3.17
CA LYS A 28 14.42 35.15 -2.13
C LYS A 28 13.13 34.59 -2.73
N ALA A 29 12.59 35.22 -3.78
CA ALA A 29 11.39 34.73 -4.46
C ALA A 29 11.60 33.35 -5.10
N ALA A 30 12.77 33.11 -5.71
CA ALA A 30 13.13 31.81 -6.27
C ALA A 30 13.26 30.73 -5.19
N PHE A 31 13.84 31.06 -4.03
CA PHE A 31 13.92 30.15 -2.88
C PHE A 31 12.54 29.78 -2.35
N VAL A 32 11.66 30.78 -2.15
CA VAL A 32 10.28 30.54 -1.70
C VAL A 32 9.52 29.67 -2.70
N LEU A 33 9.68 29.91 -4.01
CA LEU A 33 9.07 29.07 -5.04
C LEU A 33 9.58 27.62 -4.98
N ASP A 34 10.89 27.42 -4.91
CA ASP A 34 11.50 26.08 -4.80
C ASP A 34 11.01 25.33 -3.55
N GLN A 35 10.91 26.04 -2.43
CA GLN A 35 10.37 25.51 -1.19
C GLN A 35 8.89 25.10 -1.33
N THR A 36 8.06 25.95 -1.95
CA THR A 36 6.65 25.59 -2.18
C THR A 36 6.55 24.36 -3.07
N LEU A 37 7.31 24.29 -4.17
CA LEU A 37 7.30 23.12 -5.06
C LEU A 37 7.75 21.85 -4.34
N ARG A 38 8.75 21.95 -3.46
CA ARG A 38 9.21 20.83 -2.64
C ARG A 38 8.12 20.36 -1.66
N GLN A 39 7.41 21.27 -1.00
CA GLN A 39 6.28 20.93 -0.14
C GLN A 39 5.18 20.22 -0.92
N TRP A 40 4.79 20.75 -2.09
CA TRP A 40 3.82 20.12 -2.98
C TRP A 40 4.25 18.71 -3.40
N ALA A 41 5.51 18.51 -3.76
CA ALA A 41 6.04 17.20 -4.12
C ALA A 41 5.98 16.20 -2.95
N VAL A 42 6.31 16.63 -1.72
CA VAL A 42 6.22 15.79 -0.52
C VAL A 42 4.78 15.39 -0.24
N HIS A 43 3.83 16.32 -0.31
CA HIS A 43 2.42 16.03 -0.14
C HIS A 43 1.91 15.06 -1.20
N GLN A 44 2.24 15.28 -2.47
CA GLN A 44 1.85 14.37 -3.55
C GLN A 44 2.37 12.94 -3.33
N VAL A 45 3.61 12.79 -2.86
CA VAL A 45 4.17 11.46 -2.54
C VAL A 45 3.45 10.82 -1.36
N GLN A 46 3.04 11.60 -0.36
CA GLN A 46 2.24 11.09 0.77
C GLN A 46 0.85 10.64 0.31
N ASP A 47 0.20 11.42 -0.53
CA ASP A 47 -1.11 11.08 -1.11
C ASP A 47 -1.03 9.76 -1.90
N MET A 48 -0.01 9.63 -2.77
CA MET A 48 0.23 8.37 -3.51
C MET A 48 0.44 7.16 -2.58
N ARG A 49 1.03 7.34 -1.40
CA ARG A 49 1.23 6.24 -0.42
C ARG A 49 -0.06 5.85 0.26
N ILE A 50 -0.91 6.83 0.59
CA ILE A 50 -2.22 6.59 1.17
C ILE A 50 -3.07 5.82 0.15
N ASP A 51 -3.10 6.28 -1.09
CA ASP A 51 -3.84 5.64 -2.18
C ASP A 51 -3.37 4.19 -2.42
N GLN A 52 -2.06 3.95 -2.41
CA GLN A 52 -1.51 2.59 -2.53
C GLN A 52 -2.02 1.67 -1.40
N ILE A 53 -2.07 2.17 -0.18
CA ILE A 53 -2.51 1.38 0.98
C ILE A 53 -4.00 1.13 0.94
N ASP A 54 -4.80 2.11 0.54
CA ASP A 54 -6.22 1.91 0.36
C ASP A 54 -6.52 0.89 -0.73
N LEU A 55 -5.76 0.90 -1.84
CA LEU A 55 -5.84 -0.15 -2.87
C LEU A 55 -5.53 -1.55 -2.28
N TYR A 56 -4.50 -1.67 -1.43
CA TYR A 56 -4.20 -2.95 -0.76
C TYR A 56 -5.28 -3.39 0.23
N ARG A 57 -5.95 -2.45 0.91
CA ARG A 57 -7.05 -2.77 1.83
C ARG A 57 -8.25 -3.32 1.08
N GLU A 58 -8.55 -2.74 -0.07
CA GLU A 58 -9.65 -3.17 -0.93
C GLU A 58 -9.34 -4.55 -1.52
N ASP A 59 -8.14 -4.76 -2.06
CA ASP A 59 -7.71 -6.07 -2.58
C ASP A 59 -7.79 -7.19 -1.51
N LEU A 60 -7.37 -6.90 -0.27
CA LEU A 60 -7.51 -7.87 0.83
C LEU A 60 -8.98 -8.21 1.14
N ARG A 61 -9.86 -7.20 1.18
CA ARG A 61 -11.29 -7.43 1.41
C ARG A 61 -11.92 -8.24 0.30
N ASP A 62 -11.58 -7.97 -0.95
CA ASP A 62 -12.10 -8.72 -2.09
C ASP A 62 -11.62 -10.17 -2.06
N LEU A 63 -10.35 -10.41 -1.72
CA LEU A 63 -9.77 -11.74 -1.67
C LEU A 63 -10.40 -12.61 -0.57
N PHE A 64 -10.62 -12.05 0.63
CA PHE A 64 -11.31 -12.74 1.72
C PHE A 64 -12.81 -12.85 1.46
N GLY A 65 -13.44 -11.82 0.90
CA GLY A 65 -14.85 -11.79 0.52
C GLY A 65 -15.20 -12.91 -0.45
N LEU A 66 -14.36 -13.15 -1.46
CA LEU A 66 -14.52 -14.27 -2.39
C LEU A 66 -14.49 -15.63 -1.67
N THR A 67 -13.56 -15.81 -0.73
CA THR A 67 -13.41 -17.06 0.04
C THR A 67 -14.63 -17.29 0.92
N ILE A 68 -15.07 -16.27 1.66
CA ILE A 68 -16.25 -16.33 2.53
C ILE A 68 -17.49 -16.67 1.71
N SER A 69 -17.71 -15.97 0.59
CA SER A 69 -18.85 -16.21 -0.30
C SER A 69 -18.89 -17.65 -0.84
N ARG A 70 -17.73 -18.21 -1.20
CA ARG A 70 -17.65 -19.63 -1.61
C ARG A 70 -17.94 -20.60 -0.47
N MET A 71 -17.36 -20.39 0.71
CA MET A 71 -17.61 -21.26 1.86
C MET A 71 -19.08 -21.24 2.28
N ASP A 72 -19.74 -20.09 2.21
CA ASP A 72 -21.17 -19.95 2.50
C ASP A 72 -22.03 -20.69 1.46
N THR A 73 -21.60 -20.71 0.20
CA THR A 73 -22.25 -21.50 -0.86
C THR A 73 -22.15 -23.00 -0.57
N TYR A 74 -20.96 -23.50 -0.21
CA TYR A 74 -20.78 -24.90 0.18
C TYR A 74 -21.60 -25.26 1.42
N LEU A 75 -21.66 -24.37 2.41
CA LEU A 75 -22.48 -24.56 3.60
C LEU A 75 -23.97 -24.67 3.27
N THR A 76 -24.46 -23.84 2.35
CA THR A 76 -25.86 -23.87 1.90
C THR A 76 -26.16 -25.19 1.17
N VAL A 77 -25.34 -25.59 0.19
CA VAL A 77 -25.55 -26.84 -0.57
C VAL A 77 -25.47 -28.07 0.34
N ASN A 78 -24.47 -28.12 1.22
CA ASN A 78 -24.28 -29.24 2.13
C ASN A 78 -25.39 -29.33 3.19
N SER A 79 -25.93 -28.21 3.67
CA SER A 79 -27.04 -28.23 4.63
C SER A 79 -28.35 -28.75 4.02
N VAL A 80 -28.64 -28.40 2.77
CA VAL A 80 -29.79 -28.97 2.03
C VAL A 80 -29.58 -30.47 1.78
N ALA A 81 -28.39 -30.88 1.32
CA ALA A 81 -28.07 -32.29 1.12
C ALA A 81 -28.18 -33.09 2.43
N LEU A 82 -27.73 -32.50 3.55
CA LEU A 82 -27.86 -33.10 4.88
C LEU A 82 -29.34 -33.26 5.25
N ALA A 83 -30.17 -32.22 5.06
CA ALA A 83 -31.60 -32.29 5.33
C ALA A 83 -32.29 -33.40 4.52
N VAL A 84 -31.96 -33.55 3.23
CA VAL A 84 -32.49 -34.62 2.37
C VAL A 84 -32.03 -36.00 2.84
N SER A 85 -30.75 -36.14 3.21
CA SER A 85 -30.22 -37.41 3.72
C SER A 85 -30.88 -37.84 5.04
N VAL A 86 -31.11 -36.89 5.95
CA VAL A 86 -31.82 -37.11 7.21
C VAL A 86 -33.30 -37.43 6.98
N HIS A 87 -33.97 -36.70 6.09
CA HIS A 87 -35.37 -36.97 5.73
C HIS A 87 -35.54 -38.36 5.10
N SER A 88 -34.58 -38.79 4.28
CA SER A 88 -34.58 -40.13 3.69
C SER A 88 -34.49 -41.23 4.75
N ILE A 89 -33.78 -41.01 5.87
CA ILE A 89 -33.73 -41.94 7.01
C ILE A 89 -35.13 -42.07 7.64
N TYR A 90 -35.80 -40.95 7.88
CA TYR A 90 -37.13 -40.94 8.50
C TYR A 90 -38.21 -41.55 7.60
N CYS A 91 -38.23 -41.24 6.31
CA CYS A 91 -39.22 -41.78 5.37
C CYS A 91 -38.94 -43.23 4.96
N GLY A 92 -37.69 -43.69 5.05
CA GLY A 92 -37.34 -45.09 4.80
C GLY A 92 -37.67 -46.04 5.97
N MET A 93 -38.15 -45.51 7.10
CA MET A 93 -38.81 -46.33 8.12
C MET A 93 -40.18 -46.75 7.59
N ILE A 94 -40.28 -47.99 7.11
CA ILE A 94 -41.53 -48.58 6.63
C ILE A 94 -42.55 -48.55 7.80
N PRO A 95 -43.69 -47.84 7.68
CA PRO A 95 -44.73 -47.86 8.70
C PRO A 95 -45.29 -49.28 8.87
N PRO A 96 -45.62 -49.71 10.10
CA PRO A 96 -46.20 -51.04 10.34
C PRO A 96 -47.58 -51.25 9.69
N ASP A 97 -48.23 -50.17 9.24
CA ASP A 97 -49.64 -50.19 8.83
C ASP A 97 -49.87 -50.40 7.33
N ILE A 98 -48.82 -50.45 6.50
CA ILE A 98 -48.94 -50.60 5.03
C ILE A 98 -48.75 -52.07 4.63
N PRO A 99 -49.65 -52.69 3.85
CA PRO A 99 -49.50 -54.05 3.35
C PRO A 99 -48.21 -54.16 2.52
N GLN A 100 -47.21 -54.86 3.02
CA GLN A 100 -45.90 -54.94 2.38
C GLN A 100 -45.97 -55.80 1.11
N PRO A 101 -45.46 -55.30 -0.04
CA PRO A 101 -45.16 -56.15 -1.17
C PRO A 101 -43.89 -56.96 -0.84
N LYS A 102 -44.04 -58.28 -0.63
CA LYS A 102 -43.02 -59.33 -0.69
C LYS A 102 -41.69 -59.04 0.06
N GLU A 103 -41.54 -59.66 1.24
CA GLU A 103 -40.35 -59.73 2.11
C GLU A 103 -39.04 -59.17 1.51
N VAL A 104 -38.71 -57.93 1.86
CA VAL A 104 -37.41 -57.35 1.50
C VAL A 104 -36.33 -58.01 2.37
N PRO A 105 -35.24 -58.56 1.78
CA PRO A 105 -34.18 -59.18 2.57
C PRO A 105 -33.56 -58.20 3.57
N SER A 106 -33.46 -58.58 4.85
CA SER A 106 -33.00 -57.68 5.91
C SER A 106 -31.60 -57.12 5.68
N TRP A 107 -30.71 -57.84 5.00
CA TRP A 107 -29.35 -57.39 4.68
C TRP A 107 -29.34 -56.14 3.77
N LEU A 108 -30.33 -56.00 2.88
CA LEU A 108 -30.44 -54.86 1.97
C LEU A 108 -30.75 -53.57 2.76
N TRP A 109 -31.61 -53.69 3.77
CA TRP A 109 -31.95 -52.59 4.67
C TRP A 109 -30.73 -52.12 5.49
N PHE A 110 -29.92 -53.06 5.99
CA PHE A 110 -28.68 -52.73 6.71
C PHE A 110 -27.66 -51.99 5.82
N ILE A 111 -27.47 -52.41 4.57
CA ILE A 111 -26.56 -51.73 3.64
C ILE A 111 -27.08 -50.32 3.32
N TRP A 112 -28.39 -50.17 3.11
CA TRP A 112 -29.01 -48.88 2.83
C TRP A 112 -28.82 -47.90 4.01
N ILE A 113 -29.10 -48.31 5.24
CA ILE A 113 -28.98 -47.44 6.41
C ILE A 113 -27.51 -47.13 6.75
N LEU A 114 -26.58 -48.08 6.54
CA LEU A 114 -25.14 -47.84 6.68
C LEU A 114 -24.62 -46.82 5.68
N ASN A 115 -25.02 -46.93 4.40
CA ASN A 115 -24.61 -45.98 3.37
C ASN A 115 -25.18 -44.58 3.65
N LEU A 116 -26.43 -44.50 4.10
CA LEU A 116 -27.09 -43.24 4.42
C LEU A 116 -26.48 -42.59 5.68
N ALA A 117 -26.15 -43.39 6.70
CA ALA A 117 -25.44 -42.93 7.89
C ALA A 117 -23.99 -42.49 7.60
N ALA A 118 -23.28 -43.19 6.70
CA ALA A 118 -21.96 -42.77 6.26
C ALA A 118 -22.02 -41.43 5.49
N SER A 119 -23.01 -41.28 4.60
CA SER A 119 -23.24 -40.04 3.87
C SER A 119 -23.57 -38.87 4.80
N THR A 120 -24.40 -39.06 5.83
CA THR A 120 -24.74 -37.98 6.78
C THR A 120 -23.52 -37.54 7.58
N VAL A 121 -22.67 -38.46 8.03
CA VAL A 121 -21.43 -38.13 8.76
C VAL A 121 -20.44 -37.37 7.88
N LEU A 122 -20.28 -37.77 6.61
CA LEU A 122 -19.41 -37.06 5.67
C LEU A 122 -19.93 -35.65 5.34
N LEU A 123 -21.24 -35.49 5.17
CA LEU A 123 -21.87 -34.18 4.98
C LEU A 123 -21.72 -33.29 6.22
N LEU A 124 -21.88 -33.85 7.42
CA LEU A 124 -21.67 -33.13 8.68
C LEU A 124 -20.22 -32.64 8.82
N LEU A 125 -19.24 -33.50 8.53
CA LEU A 125 -17.82 -33.11 8.53
C LEU A 125 -17.54 -32.00 7.52
N SER A 126 -18.13 -32.09 6.32
CA SER A 126 -17.99 -31.04 5.31
C SER A 126 -18.54 -29.69 5.79
N VAL A 127 -19.70 -29.67 6.46
CA VAL A 127 -20.25 -28.45 7.09
C VAL A 127 -19.34 -27.91 8.19
N CYS A 128 -18.81 -28.76 9.06
CA CYS A 128 -17.87 -28.34 10.11
C CYS A 128 -16.60 -27.71 9.54
N PHE A 129 -16.04 -28.26 8.46
CA PHE A 129 -14.87 -27.70 7.80
C PHE A 129 -15.18 -26.38 7.08
N ALA A 130 -16.33 -26.27 6.40
CA ALA A 130 -16.76 -25.02 5.77
C ALA A 130 -16.94 -23.89 6.81
N LEU A 131 -17.57 -24.20 7.95
CA LEU A 131 -17.70 -23.26 9.08
C LEU A 131 -16.35 -22.82 9.63
N HIS A 132 -15.46 -23.78 9.89
CA HIS A 132 -14.13 -23.48 10.41
C HIS A 132 -13.32 -22.61 9.42
N ALA A 133 -13.38 -22.91 8.13
CA ALA A 133 -12.70 -22.12 7.10
C ALA A 133 -13.24 -20.68 7.03
N SER A 134 -14.56 -20.49 7.09
CA SER A 134 -15.19 -19.16 7.07
C SER A 134 -14.77 -18.31 8.29
N ILE A 135 -14.81 -18.88 9.50
CA ILE A 135 -14.41 -18.19 10.73
C ILE A 135 -12.92 -17.83 10.71
N VAL A 136 -12.06 -18.74 10.24
CA VAL A 136 -10.63 -18.48 10.12
C VAL A 136 -10.37 -17.34 9.13
N ALA A 137 -11.02 -17.33 7.96
CA ALA A 137 -10.88 -16.27 6.96
C ALA A 137 -11.23 -14.89 7.53
N GLN A 138 -12.39 -14.76 8.18
CA GLN A 138 -12.83 -13.52 8.82
C GLN A 138 -11.84 -13.05 9.91
N SER A 139 -11.33 -13.98 10.73
CA SER A 139 -10.38 -13.64 11.78
C SER A 139 -9.02 -13.18 11.23
N LEU A 140 -8.61 -13.70 10.07
CA LEU A 140 -7.35 -13.33 9.41
C LEU A 140 -7.48 -11.99 8.68
N GLU A 141 -8.60 -11.72 8.03
CA GLU A 141 -8.92 -10.43 7.43
C GLU A 141 -8.77 -9.30 8.46
N VAL A 142 -9.45 -9.41 9.60
CA VAL A 142 -9.38 -8.40 10.66
C VAL A 142 -7.97 -8.26 11.22
N LYS A 143 -7.23 -9.37 11.40
CA LYS A 143 -5.83 -9.33 11.88
C LYS A 143 -4.90 -8.64 10.87
N LEU A 144 -5.08 -8.88 9.58
CA LEU A 144 -4.31 -8.23 8.51
C LEU A 144 -4.56 -6.73 8.46
N LEU A 145 -5.83 -6.31 8.50
CA LEU A 145 -6.20 -4.91 8.46
C LEU A 145 -5.74 -4.14 9.71
N THR A 146 -5.75 -4.76 10.90
CA THR A 146 -5.47 -4.04 12.16
C THR A 146 -3.99 -4.07 12.58
N ARG A 147 -3.28 -5.16 12.33
CA ARG A 147 -1.89 -5.32 12.79
C ARG A 147 -0.87 -4.99 11.72
N TRP A 148 -1.14 -5.31 10.46
CA TRP A 148 -0.14 -5.32 9.41
C TRP A 148 -0.27 -4.14 8.44
N LEU A 149 -1.50 -3.69 8.18
CA LEU A 149 -1.79 -2.59 7.27
C LEU A 149 -2.09 -1.29 8.02
N ARG A 150 -1.07 -0.77 8.70
CA ARG A 150 -1.15 0.53 9.39
C ARG A 150 -0.78 1.67 8.44
N LEU A 151 -1.37 2.84 8.66
CA LEU A 151 -1.09 4.07 7.92
C LEU A 151 0.41 4.45 8.02
N PRO A 152 1.06 4.84 6.92
CA PRO A 152 2.44 5.29 6.90
C PRO A 152 2.45 6.72 7.42
N LEU A 153 2.62 6.87 8.73
CA LEU A 153 2.75 8.20 9.31
C LEU A 153 4.12 8.77 8.95
N PRO A 154 4.19 9.98 8.37
CA PRO A 154 5.46 10.64 8.13
C PRO A 154 6.17 10.87 9.47
N LYS A 155 7.49 10.68 9.49
CA LYS A 155 8.28 10.97 10.69
C LYS A 155 8.29 12.48 10.91
N THR A 156 8.39 12.90 12.17
CA THR A 156 8.51 14.33 12.53
C THR A 156 9.75 14.98 11.90
N SER A 157 10.81 14.20 11.64
CA SER A 157 11.98 14.63 10.86
C SER A 157 11.63 15.03 9.42
N ASP A 158 10.73 14.29 8.79
CA ASP A 158 10.38 14.48 7.38
C ASP A 158 9.46 15.70 7.24
N ILE A 159 8.56 15.88 8.21
CA ILE A 159 7.74 17.08 8.33
C ILE A 159 8.64 18.30 8.58
N ALA A 160 9.61 18.22 9.49
CA ALA A 160 10.55 19.31 9.76
C ALA A 160 11.43 19.65 8.56
N ASN A 161 11.80 18.64 7.75
CA ASN A 161 12.56 18.84 6.52
C ASN A 161 11.71 19.42 5.37
N ALA A 162 10.40 19.16 5.35
CA ALA A 162 9.46 19.75 4.40
C ALA A 162 9.01 21.16 4.82
N ALA A 163 8.95 21.44 6.11
CA ALA A 163 8.59 22.74 6.71
C ALA A 163 9.77 23.74 6.72
N ASP A 164 10.68 23.65 5.74
CA ASP A 164 11.92 24.43 5.69
C ASP A 164 11.62 25.92 5.91
N THR A 165 12.12 26.53 6.99
CA THR A 165 11.74 27.91 7.32
C THR A 165 12.64 28.89 6.57
N ILE A 166 12.14 30.10 6.28
CA ILE A 166 12.92 31.21 5.67
C ILE A 166 14.23 31.47 6.45
N GLU A 167 14.27 31.15 7.74
CA GLU A 167 15.47 31.15 8.57
C GLU A 167 16.66 30.41 7.91
N ARG A 168 16.42 29.29 7.22
CA ARG A 168 17.48 28.56 6.51
C ARG A 168 18.02 29.30 5.29
N PHE A 169 17.23 30.18 4.67
CA PHE A 169 17.72 31.08 3.63
C PHE A 169 18.72 32.10 4.19
N GLU A 170 18.52 32.56 5.43
CA GLU A 170 19.38 33.52 6.11
C GLU A 170 20.68 32.89 6.63
N CYS A 171 20.65 31.60 6.99
CA CYS A 171 21.83 30.84 7.37
C CYS A 171 22.73 30.46 6.17
N ASN A 172 22.25 30.60 4.93
CA ASN A 172 23.02 30.24 3.75
C ASN A 172 24.14 31.26 3.48
N PRO A 173 25.32 30.82 2.99
CA PRO A 173 26.44 31.72 2.75
C PRO A 173 26.06 32.82 1.75
N ILE A 174 26.50 34.06 2.01
CA ILE A 174 26.19 35.28 1.22
C ILE A 174 26.43 35.06 -0.29
N LYS A 175 27.44 34.27 -0.66
CA LYS A 175 27.75 33.90 -2.06
C LYS A 175 26.64 33.09 -2.74
N SER A 176 25.85 32.34 -1.98
CA SER A 176 24.71 31.55 -2.46
C SER A 176 23.39 32.33 -2.48
N ILE A 177 23.30 33.42 -1.70
CA ILE A 177 22.17 34.36 -1.66
C ILE A 177 22.15 35.26 -2.91
N PHE A 178 23.32 35.58 -3.48
CA PHE A 178 23.47 36.38 -4.69
C PHE A 178 23.77 35.53 -5.94
N ARG A 179 22.83 34.68 -6.35
CA ARG A 179 22.92 33.95 -7.63
C ARG A 179 22.50 34.83 -8.79
N ILE A 180 23.31 34.85 -9.85
CA ILE A 180 23.02 35.55 -11.11
C ILE A 180 22.50 34.51 -12.13
N PRO A 181 21.26 34.65 -12.64
CA PRO A 181 20.56 33.59 -13.40
C PRO A 181 21.18 33.24 -14.77
N VAL A 182 22.03 34.09 -15.33
CA VAL A 182 22.62 33.92 -16.67
C VAL A 182 24.04 33.33 -16.62
N VAL A 183 24.86 33.75 -15.64
CA VAL A 183 26.27 33.33 -15.50
C VAL A 183 26.36 31.82 -15.24
N ARG A 184 25.43 31.25 -14.48
CA ARG A 184 25.40 29.81 -14.20
C ARG A 184 25.08 28.97 -15.43
N ARG A 185 24.14 29.41 -16.29
CA ARG A 185 23.81 28.66 -17.54
C ARG A 185 24.99 28.65 -18.52
N LEU A 186 25.75 29.75 -18.58
CA LEU A 186 26.95 29.85 -19.40
C LEU A 186 28.10 29.02 -18.84
N SER A 187 28.34 29.07 -17.52
CA SER A 187 29.35 28.24 -16.84
C SER A 187 29.07 26.74 -17.00
N GLN A 188 27.82 26.33 -16.80
CA GLN A 188 27.41 24.92 -16.88
C GLN A 188 27.45 24.38 -18.32
N ARG A 189 27.19 25.24 -19.32
CA ARG A 189 27.38 24.90 -20.75
C ARG A 189 28.86 24.79 -21.12
N ARG A 190 29.75 25.52 -20.44
CA ARG A 190 31.22 25.47 -20.65
C ARG A 190 31.83 24.21 -20.02
N THR A 191 31.43 23.86 -18.78
CA THR A 191 31.91 22.64 -18.10
C THR A 191 31.33 21.35 -18.70
N ALA A 192 30.10 21.38 -19.21
CA ALA A 192 29.54 20.25 -19.98
C ALA A 192 30.32 19.96 -21.28
N HIS A 193 31.06 20.95 -21.79
CA HIS A 193 31.90 20.80 -22.98
C HIS A 193 33.33 20.31 -22.66
N GLU A 194 33.76 20.34 -21.39
CA GLU A 194 35.15 20.14 -20.96
C GLU A 194 35.39 18.85 -20.14
N GLY A 195 34.36 18.09 -19.77
CA GLY A 195 34.58 16.80 -19.11
C GLY A 195 33.33 16.17 -18.52
N SER A 196 32.73 15.24 -19.26
CA SER A 196 31.72 14.32 -18.74
C SER A 196 32.39 13.31 -17.79
N SER A 197 32.60 13.70 -16.54
CA SER A 197 32.82 12.74 -15.46
C SER A 197 31.46 12.40 -14.84
N ARG A 198 30.97 11.22 -15.17
CA ARG A 198 29.68 10.60 -14.80
C ARG A 198 29.36 10.57 -13.28
N LYS A 199 30.26 11.05 -12.41
CA LYS A 199 30.09 11.10 -10.96
C LYS A 199 29.25 12.30 -10.47
N ASP A 200 29.36 13.46 -11.11
CA ASP A 200 28.74 14.69 -10.57
C ASP A 200 27.22 14.74 -10.76
N ALA A 201 26.67 14.02 -11.74
CA ALA A 201 25.22 13.88 -11.90
C ALA A 201 24.56 13.07 -10.77
N ARG A 202 25.35 12.28 -10.02
CA ARG A 202 24.84 11.43 -8.93
C ARG A 202 24.71 12.18 -7.60
N ASP A 203 25.51 13.21 -7.38
CA ASP A 203 25.52 13.95 -6.10
C ASP A 203 24.64 15.21 -6.10
N VAL A 204 24.35 15.81 -7.26
CA VAL A 204 23.42 16.95 -7.33
C VAL A 204 21.96 16.54 -7.04
N GLY A 205 21.59 15.28 -7.27
CA GLY A 205 20.27 14.74 -6.94
C GLY A 205 20.07 14.36 -5.46
N LYS A 206 21.15 14.20 -4.67
CA LYS A 206 21.08 13.69 -3.30
C LYS A 206 20.70 14.73 -2.24
N ASN A 207 20.93 16.01 -2.49
CA ASN A 207 20.78 17.04 -1.45
C ASN A 207 19.40 17.73 -1.45
N GLY A 208 18.52 17.42 -2.41
CA GLY A 208 17.21 18.07 -2.53
C GLY A 208 16.04 17.12 -2.80
N MET A 209 16.32 15.94 -3.39
CA MET A 209 15.34 14.89 -3.52
C MET A 209 15.29 14.17 -2.17
N MET A 210 14.11 14.12 -1.55
CA MET A 210 13.82 13.25 -0.42
C MET A 210 14.45 11.88 -0.72
N ASP A 211 15.22 11.32 0.21
CA ASP A 211 16.05 10.13 -0.01
C ASP A 211 15.12 8.90 -0.20
N HIS A 212 14.49 8.81 -1.37
CA HIS A 212 13.50 7.80 -1.73
C HIS A 212 14.09 6.39 -1.64
N ALA A 213 15.42 6.26 -1.64
CA ALA A 213 16.13 5.00 -1.47
C ALA A 213 16.01 4.41 -0.06
N GLU A 214 15.79 5.21 0.98
CA GLU A 214 15.50 4.68 2.32
C GLU A 214 14.02 4.35 2.48
N ASP A 215 13.13 5.14 1.89
CA ASP A 215 11.69 4.88 1.86
C ASP A 215 11.33 3.62 1.07
N ASP A 216 12.03 3.34 -0.02
CA ASP A 216 11.87 2.12 -0.80
C ASP A 216 12.24 0.87 0.02
N LYS A 217 13.16 0.99 0.98
CA LYS A 217 13.48 -0.12 1.89
C LYS A 217 12.34 -0.42 2.86
N TYR A 218 11.62 0.61 3.33
CA TYR A 218 10.50 0.41 4.25
C TYR A 218 9.31 -0.22 3.52
N THR A 219 8.95 0.28 2.33
CA THR A 219 7.89 -0.32 1.51
C THR A 219 8.24 -1.76 1.12
N VAL A 220 9.48 -2.01 0.66
CA VAL A 220 9.97 -3.36 0.31
C VAL A 220 9.99 -4.28 1.54
N SER A 221 10.33 -3.79 2.73
CA SER A 221 10.29 -4.58 3.96
C SER A 221 8.86 -4.99 4.32
N HIS A 222 7.91 -4.06 4.29
CA HIS A 222 6.48 -4.36 4.51
C HIS A 222 5.96 -5.36 3.46
N PHE A 223 6.35 -5.19 2.20
CA PHE A 223 6.02 -6.10 1.12
C PHE A 223 6.60 -7.50 1.30
N SER A 224 7.85 -7.61 1.74
CA SER A 224 8.51 -8.89 1.95
C SER A 224 7.87 -9.66 3.11
N LEU A 225 7.44 -8.96 4.14
CA LEU A 225 6.74 -9.54 5.27
C LEU A 225 5.32 -9.96 4.87
N PHE A 226 4.63 -9.12 4.10
CA PHE A 226 3.33 -9.45 3.52
C PHE A 226 3.43 -10.67 2.61
N GLN A 227 4.40 -10.75 1.70
CA GLN A 227 4.62 -11.91 0.83
C GLN A 227 4.93 -13.19 1.61
N ARG A 228 5.65 -13.09 2.73
CA ARG A 228 5.88 -14.24 3.63
C ARG A 228 4.59 -14.72 4.29
N LEU A 229 3.74 -13.78 4.73
CA LEU A 229 2.42 -14.13 5.23
C LEU A 229 1.57 -14.71 4.10
N GLN A 230 1.52 -14.06 2.94
CA GLN A 230 0.80 -14.50 1.75
C GLN A 230 1.14 -15.94 1.37
N LYS A 231 2.42 -16.32 1.38
CA LYS A 231 2.83 -17.71 1.14
C LYS A 231 2.28 -18.70 2.17
N SER A 232 2.08 -18.30 3.43
CA SER A 232 1.57 -19.20 4.46
C SER A 232 0.06 -19.45 4.33
N TRP A 233 -0.69 -18.49 3.79
CA TRP A 233 -2.14 -18.65 3.61
C TRP A 233 -2.60 -18.93 2.17
N GLN A 234 -1.78 -18.65 1.16
CA GLN A 234 -2.04 -18.98 -0.24
C GLN A 234 -2.29 -20.47 -0.47
N GLY A 235 -1.65 -21.35 0.30
CA GLY A 235 -1.91 -22.79 0.20
C GLY A 235 -3.37 -23.14 0.56
N TYR A 236 -3.94 -22.47 1.56
CA TYR A 236 -5.34 -22.68 1.96
C TYR A 236 -6.32 -22.03 0.99
N ASP A 237 -5.98 -20.84 0.48
CA ASP A 237 -6.80 -20.12 -0.51
C ASP A 237 -6.80 -20.82 -1.88
N ALA A 238 -5.65 -21.30 -2.36
CA ALA A 238 -5.56 -22.09 -3.60
C ALA A 238 -6.39 -23.37 -3.52
N TYR A 239 -6.34 -24.07 -2.39
CA TYR A 239 -7.14 -25.27 -2.15
C TYR A 239 -8.66 -24.97 -2.17
N ALA A 240 -9.08 -23.85 -1.59
CA ALA A 240 -10.47 -23.38 -1.64
C ALA A 240 -10.95 -23.00 -3.06
N ARG A 241 -10.03 -22.61 -3.96
CA ARG A 241 -10.35 -22.19 -5.34
C ARG A 241 -10.39 -23.35 -6.33
N THR A 242 -9.48 -24.32 -6.21
CA THR A 242 -9.33 -25.42 -7.19
C THR A 242 -10.31 -26.57 -7.00
N VAL A 243 -10.96 -26.68 -5.84
CA VAL A 243 -12.05 -27.64 -5.64
C VAL A 243 -13.36 -26.97 -6.06
N GLY A 244 -13.58 -26.95 -7.36
CA GLY A 244 -14.79 -26.54 -8.06
C GLY A 244 -14.81 -27.20 -9.42
#